data_AF-A0A193SLA3-F1
#
_entry.id   AF-A0A193SLA3-F1
#
_cell.length_a   1.000
_cell.length_b   1.000
_cell.length_c   1.000
_cell.angle_alpha   90.00
_cell.angle_beta   90.00
_cell.angle_gamma   90.00
#
_symmetry.space_group_name_H-M   'P 1'
#
loop_
_entity.id
_entity.type
_entity.pdbx_description
1 polymer ?
#
loop_
_entity_poly.entity_id
_entity_poly.type
_entity_poly.pdbx_seq_one_letter_code
_entity_poly.pdbx_strand_id
1 'polypeptide(L)'
;MRALAALSRFVGNTFAYWVLLFAILAFLFPQVFIGLKSWIVPLLGLVMFGMGLTLKLDDFSEVARNPWRVALGVIAHFVIMPGVAWLLCQVFQLPPEIAVGVILVGCCPSGTSSNVMAWLTKG
;
A
#
# COMPACT_ATOMS: atom_id res chain seq x y z
N MET A 1 10.45 -4.68 27.77
CA MET A 1 9.39 -5.13 26.83
C MET A 1 8.27 -4.11 26.65
N ARG A 2 7.66 -3.56 27.73
CA ARG A 2 6.58 -2.55 27.62
C ARG A 2 6.97 -1.28 26.85
N ALA A 3 8.18 -0.74 27.07
CA ALA A 3 8.68 0.45 26.37
C ALA A 3 8.85 0.24 24.85
N LEU A 4 9.37 -0.92 24.43
CA LEU A 4 9.51 -1.29 23.01
C LEU A 4 8.15 -1.46 22.32
N ALA A 5 7.19 -2.09 23.00
CA ALA A 5 5.82 -2.23 22.49
C ALA A 5 5.10 -0.87 22.39
N ALA A 6 5.30 0.02 23.36
CA ALA A 6 4.77 1.38 23.32
C ALA A 6 5.37 2.19 22.17
N LEU A 7 6.69 2.08 21.94
CA LEU A 7 7.37 2.72 20.82
C LEU A 7 6.86 2.20 19.47
N SER A 8 6.72 0.88 19.32
CA SER A 8 6.18 0.28 18.09
C SER A 8 4.77 0.76 17.79
N ARG A 9 3.89 0.84 18.81
CA ARG A 9 2.54 1.40 18.66
C ARG A 9 2.55 2.87 18.32
N PHE A 10 3.42 3.65 18.94
CA PHE A 10 3.57 5.07 18.64
C PHE A 10 3.95 5.30 17.18
N VAL A 11 5.01 4.63 16.71
CA VAL A 11 5.47 4.72 15.32
C VAL A 11 4.39 4.26 14.34
N GLY A 12 3.67 3.17 14.66
CA GLY A 12 2.57 2.68 13.83
C GLY A 12 1.41 3.68 13.73
N ASN A 13 0.99 4.27 14.85
CA ASN A 13 -0.11 5.24 14.86
C ASN A 13 0.26 6.58 14.21
N THR A 14 1.54 6.97 14.26
CA THR A 14 2.03 8.21 13.63
C THR A 14 2.70 7.96 12.27
N PHE A 15 2.46 6.80 11.64
CA PHE A 15 3.14 6.38 10.41
C PHE A 15 3.07 7.43 9.29
N ALA A 16 1.91 8.04 9.06
CA ALA A 16 1.73 9.06 8.02
C ALA A 16 2.65 10.28 8.24
N TYR A 17 2.86 10.70 9.49
CA TYR A 17 3.78 11.80 9.80
C TYR A 17 5.22 11.44 9.50
N TRP A 18 5.63 10.19 9.75
CA TRP A 18 6.96 9.70 9.39
C TRP A 18 7.15 9.67 7.87
N VAL A 19 6.16 9.20 7.12
CA VAL A 19 6.20 9.19 5.64
C VAL A 19 6.38 10.61 5.10
N LEU A 20 5.60 11.57 5.59
CA LEU A 20 5.71 12.98 5.17
C LEU A 20 7.08 13.57 5.54
N LEU A 21 7.56 13.32 6.76
CA LEU A 21 8.87 13.79 7.21
C LEU A 21 10.00 13.27 6.29
N PHE A 22 10.04 11.96 6.03
CA PHE A 22 11.06 11.37 5.16
C PHE A 22 10.92 11.82 3.70
N ALA A 23 9.70 12.06 3.21
CA ALA A 23 9.48 12.61 1.86
C ALA A 23 10.08 14.03 1.74
N ILE A 24 9.84 14.90 2.73
CA ILE A 24 10.42 16.26 2.78
C ILE A 24 11.94 16.18 2.87
N LEU A 25 12.49 15.32 3.74
CA LEU A 25 13.93 15.14 3.87
C LEU A 25 14.58 14.62 2.58
N ALA A 26 13.92 13.67 1.89
CA ALA A 26 14.41 13.15 0.61
C ALA A 26 14.36 14.19 -0.51
N PHE A 27 13.39 15.10 -0.46
CA PHE A 27 13.31 16.24 -1.37
C PHE A 27 14.44 17.26 -1.13
N LEU A 28 14.75 17.56 0.14
CA LEU A 28 15.78 18.54 0.51
C LEU A 28 17.22 17.99 0.43
N PHE A 29 17.43 16.70 0.71
CA PHE A 29 18.75 16.06 0.79
C PHE A 29 18.82 14.76 -0.03
N PRO A 30 18.59 14.79 -1.36
CA PRO A 30 18.46 13.60 -2.18
C PRO A 30 19.69 12.70 -2.17
N GLN A 31 20.90 13.26 -2.05
CA GLN A 31 22.17 12.53 -2.00
C GLN A 31 22.23 11.44 -0.91
N VAL A 32 21.52 11.64 0.21
CA VAL A 32 21.48 10.66 1.31
C VAL A 32 20.62 9.44 0.94
N PHE A 33 19.58 9.64 0.13
CA PHE A 33 18.57 8.61 -0.16
C PHE A 33 18.78 7.90 -1.49
N ILE A 34 19.50 8.48 -2.46
CA ILE A 34 19.73 7.86 -3.77
C ILE A 34 20.45 6.51 -3.65
N GLY A 35 21.40 6.38 -2.72
CA GLY A 35 22.09 5.10 -2.46
C GLY A 35 21.19 3.98 -1.93
N LEU A 36 20.00 4.32 -1.40
CA LEU A 36 19.02 3.37 -0.90
C LEU A 36 18.13 2.78 -2.00
N LYS A 37 18.22 3.24 -3.26
CA LYS A 37 17.39 2.74 -4.36
C LYS A 37 17.48 1.22 -4.54
N SER A 38 18.66 0.63 -4.41
CA SER A 38 18.87 -0.82 -4.50
C SER A 38 18.16 -1.60 -3.39
N TRP A 39 17.86 -0.95 -2.27
CA TRP A 39 17.18 -1.55 -1.13
C TRP A 39 15.65 -1.52 -1.24
N ILE A 40 15.07 -0.82 -2.21
CA ILE A 40 13.60 -0.73 -2.37
C ILE A 40 12.99 -2.12 -2.53
N VAL A 41 13.54 -2.96 -3.42
CA VAL A 41 13.01 -4.30 -3.68
C VAL A 41 13.18 -5.24 -2.48
N PRO A 42 14.37 -5.36 -1.86
CA PRO A 42 14.53 -6.15 -0.62
C PRO A 42 13.63 -5.71 0.53
N LEU A 43 13.49 -4.39 0.75
CA LEU A 43 12.65 -3.86 1.83
C LEU A 43 11.17 -4.11 1.57
N LEU A 44 10.72 -3.95 0.33
CA LEU A 44 9.35 -4.33 -0.06
C LEU A 44 9.13 -5.83 0.14
N GLY A 45 10.10 -6.66 -0.25
CA GLY A 45 10.08 -8.10 -0.01
C GLY A 45 9.96 -8.44 1.47
N LEU A 46 10.69 -7.74 2.35
CA LEU A 46 10.59 -7.91 3.80
C LEU A 46 9.19 -7.54 4.33
N VAL A 47 8.59 -6.46 3.84
CA VAL A 47 7.22 -6.06 4.20
C VAL A 47 6.20 -7.10 3.75
N MET A 48 6.31 -7.59 2.51
CA MET A 48 5.42 -8.63 1.98
C MET A 48 5.61 -9.98 2.68
N PHE A 49 6.84 -10.32 3.07
CA PHE A 49 7.12 -11.50 3.89
C PHE A 49 6.47 -11.38 5.27
N GLY A 50 6.60 -10.21 5.92
CA GLY A 50 5.94 -9.92 7.19
C GLY A 50 4.42 -10.07 7.12
N MET A 51 3.80 -9.58 6.04
CA MET A 51 2.38 -9.79 5.76
C MET A 51 2.06 -11.30 5.66
N GLY A 52 2.87 -12.06 4.93
CA GLY A 52 2.68 -13.51 4.77
C GLY A 52 2.71 -14.28 6.09
N LEU A 53 3.57 -13.88 7.03
CA LEU A 53 3.64 -14.49 8.37
C LEU A 53 2.40 -14.22 9.24
N THR A 54 1.62 -13.16 8.93
CA THR A 54 0.39 -12.84 9.66
C THR A 54 -0.86 -13.52 9.12
N LEU A 55 -0.79 -14.11 7.92
CA LEU A 55 -1.92 -14.78 7.29
C LEU A 55 -2.19 -16.13 7.97
N LYS A 56 -3.45 -16.40 8.26
CA LYS A 56 -3.94 -17.67 8.81
C LYS A 56 -4.72 -18.43 7.74
N LEU A 57 -4.78 -19.75 7.89
CA LEU A 57 -5.62 -20.60 7.02
C LEU A 57 -7.10 -20.19 7.08
N ASP A 58 -7.56 -19.69 8.22
CA ASP A 58 -8.92 -19.19 8.41
C ASP A 58 -9.24 -17.97 7.52
N ASP A 59 -8.25 -17.12 7.20
CA ASP A 59 -8.44 -15.98 6.30
C ASP A 59 -8.81 -16.44 4.88
N PHE A 60 -8.31 -17.61 4.46
CA PHE A 60 -8.68 -18.25 3.20
C PHE A 60 -10.02 -18.99 3.27
N SER A 61 -10.48 -19.36 4.47
CA SER A 61 -11.81 -19.97 4.64
C SER A 61 -12.92 -19.01 4.22
N GLU A 62 -12.76 -17.71 4.48
CA GLU A 62 -13.74 -16.70 4.06
C GLU A 62 -13.88 -16.63 2.54
N VAL A 63 -12.75 -16.75 1.82
CA VAL A 63 -12.74 -16.84 0.35
C VAL A 63 -13.51 -18.06 -0.14
N ALA A 64 -13.35 -19.20 0.53
CA ALA A 64 -14.05 -20.44 0.17
C ALA A 64 -15.54 -20.41 0.55
N ARG A 65 -15.91 -19.73 1.65
CA ARG A 65 -17.30 -19.61 2.11
C ARG A 65 -18.11 -18.65 1.26
N ASN A 66 -17.52 -17.53 0.85
CA ASN A 66 -18.20 -16.47 0.12
C ASN A 66 -17.46 -16.07 -1.18
N PRO A 67 -17.20 -17.01 -2.10
CA PRO A 67 -16.34 -16.77 -3.27
C PRO A 67 -16.88 -15.67 -4.18
N TRP A 68 -18.21 -15.53 -4.29
CA TRP A 68 -18.83 -14.49 -5.10
C TRP A 68 -18.57 -13.08 -4.57
N ARG A 69 -18.60 -12.89 -3.24
CA ARG A 69 -18.33 -11.58 -2.63
C ARG A 69 -16.88 -11.17 -2.83
N VAL A 70 -15.95 -12.10 -2.65
CA VAL A 70 -14.52 -11.86 -2.87
C VAL A 70 -14.26 -11.57 -4.35
N ALA A 71 -14.81 -12.36 -5.27
CA ALA A 71 -14.64 -12.14 -6.71
C ALA A 71 -15.16 -10.77 -7.16
N LEU A 72 -16.33 -10.36 -6.67
CA LEU A 72 -16.86 -9.02 -6.96
C LEU A 72 -15.94 -7.91 -6.44
N GLY A 73 -15.41 -8.04 -5.22
CA GLY A 73 -14.45 -7.07 -4.67
C GLY A 73 -13.16 -6.97 -5.49
N VAL A 74 -12.61 -8.11 -5.91
CA VAL A 74 -11.41 -8.17 -6.75
C VAL A 74 -11.67 -7.55 -8.12
N ILE A 75 -12.76 -7.92 -8.80
CA ILE A 75 -13.13 -7.37 -10.10
C ILE A 75 -13.36 -5.86 -9.98
N ALA A 76 -14.11 -5.41 -8.96
CA ALA A 76 -14.35 -3.99 -8.73
C ALA A 76 -13.03 -3.23 -8.52
N HIS A 77 -12.09 -3.75 -7.72
CA HIS A 77 -10.79 -3.11 -7.52
C HIS A 77 -10.01 -2.97 -8.83
N PHE A 78 -9.88 -4.05 -9.60
CA PHE A 78 -9.11 -4.07 -10.85
C PHE A 78 -9.81 -3.40 -12.05
N VAL A 79 -11.09 -3.06 -11.94
CA VAL A 79 -11.79 -2.25 -12.94
C VAL A 79 -11.77 -0.78 -12.54
N ILE A 80 -12.13 -0.48 -11.30
CA ILE A 80 -12.32 0.90 -10.83
C ILE A 80 -10.96 1.60 -10.69
N MET A 81 -9.98 0.99 -10.01
CA MET A 81 -8.70 1.68 -9.75
C MET A 81 -7.91 1.97 -11.02
N PRO A 82 -7.71 1.02 -11.95
CA PRO A 82 -7.07 1.31 -13.24
C PRO A 82 -7.90 2.27 -14.11
N GLY A 83 -9.22 2.11 -14.12
CA GLY A 83 -10.13 2.97 -14.88
C GLY A 83 -10.06 4.43 -14.43
N VAL A 84 -10.05 4.67 -13.11
CA VAL A 84 -9.87 6.00 -12.51
C VAL A 84 -8.48 6.54 -12.82
N ALA A 85 -7.41 5.75 -12.67
CA ALA A 85 -6.06 6.18 -12.99
C ALA A 85 -5.92 6.62 -14.45
N TRP A 86 -6.47 5.85 -15.39
CA TRP A 86 -6.51 6.21 -16.80
C TRP A 86 -7.33 7.49 -17.05
N LEU A 87 -8.50 7.61 -16.45
CA LEU A 87 -9.35 8.81 -16.58
C LEU A 87 -8.63 10.06 -16.08
N LEU A 88 -7.93 9.98 -14.94
CA LEU A 88 -7.12 11.08 -14.41
C LEU A 88 -6.02 11.49 -15.41
N CYS A 89 -5.33 10.53 -16.02
CA CYS A 89 -4.33 10.83 -17.04
C CYS A 89 -4.91 11.58 -18.24
N GLN A 90 -6.12 11.24 -18.68
CA GLN A 90 -6.81 11.92 -19.78
C GLN A 90 -7.29 13.32 -19.39
N VAL A 91 -7.92 13.46 -18.23
CA VAL A 91 -8.48 14.75 -17.75
C VAL A 91 -7.39 15.77 -17.48
N PHE A 92 -6.28 15.36 -16.88
CA PHE A 92 -5.17 16.25 -16.54
C PHE A 92 -4.09 16.35 -17.63
N GLN A 93 -4.29 15.67 -18.77
CA GLN A 93 -3.33 15.61 -19.90
C GLN A 93 -1.89 15.37 -19.44
N LEU A 94 -1.70 14.34 -18.61
CA LEU A 94 -0.40 14.05 -18.01
C LEU A 94 0.62 13.61 -19.08
N PRO A 95 1.89 14.02 -18.96
CA PRO A 95 2.93 13.54 -19.85
C PRO A 95 3.11 12.02 -19.71
N PRO A 96 3.57 11.33 -20.78
CA PRO A 96 3.59 9.87 -20.84
C PRO A 96 4.33 9.21 -19.66
N GLU A 97 5.42 9.81 -19.19
CA GLU A 97 6.24 9.26 -18.11
C GLU A 97 5.49 9.26 -16.77
N ILE A 98 4.72 10.31 -16.49
CA ILE A 98 3.91 10.42 -15.28
C ILE A 98 2.67 9.53 -15.41
N ALA A 99 2.05 9.50 -16.58
CA ALA A 99 0.87 8.69 -16.85
C ALA A 99 1.15 7.19 -16.62
N VAL A 100 2.31 6.69 -17.04
CA VAL A 100 2.75 5.31 -16.77
C VAL A 100 2.81 5.07 -15.26
N GLY A 101 3.41 5.98 -14.49
CA GLY A 101 3.47 5.87 -13.03
C GLY A 101 2.10 5.82 -12.36
N VAL A 102 1.18 6.71 -12.76
CA VAL A 102 -0.18 6.78 -12.20
C VAL A 102 -0.99 5.52 -12.52
N ILE A 103 -0.93 5.04 -13.76
CA ILE A 103 -1.62 3.80 -14.18
C ILE A 103 -1.02 2.59 -13.46
N LEU A 104 0.31 2.51 -13.33
CA LEU A 104 0.95 1.43 -12.57
C LEU A 104 0.46 1.37 -11.12
N VAL A 105 0.31 2.53 -10.45
CA VAL A 105 -0.26 2.60 -9.09
C VAL A 105 -1.71 2.13 -9.07
N GLY A 106 -2.53 2.53 -10.06
CA GLY A 106 -3.92 2.08 -10.17
C GLY A 106 -4.06 0.57 -10.39
N CYS A 107 -3.07 -0.06 -11.05
CA CYS A 107 -3.02 -1.50 -11.28
C CYS A 107 -2.45 -2.30 -10.09
N CYS A 108 -1.90 -1.65 -9.07
CA CYS A 108 -1.39 -2.35 -7.90
C CYS A 108 -2.53 -2.98 -7.07
N PRO A 109 -2.30 -4.17 -6.49
CA PRO A 109 -3.25 -4.76 -5.55
C PRO A 109 -3.38 -3.88 -4.29
N SER A 110 -4.49 -4.05 -3.56
CA SER A 110 -4.72 -3.31 -2.32
C SER A 110 -3.64 -3.61 -1.27
N GLY A 111 -3.14 -2.58 -0.60
CA GLY A 111 -2.15 -2.70 0.47
C GLY A 111 -2.78 -3.16 1.80
N THR A 112 -1.95 -3.72 2.69
CA THR A 112 -2.39 -4.26 4.00
C THR A 112 -2.97 -3.23 4.97
N SER A 113 -2.69 -1.94 4.75
CA SER A 113 -3.30 -0.85 5.52
C SER A 113 -4.82 -0.78 5.32
N SER A 114 -5.34 -1.31 4.21
CA SER A 114 -6.78 -1.38 3.96
C SER A 114 -7.52 -2.24 5.00
N ASN A 115 -6.91 -3.32 5.50
CA ASN A 115 -7.51 -4.17 6.54
C ASN A 115 -7.72 -3.41 7.86
N VAL A 116 -6.77 -2.53 8.22
CA VAL A 116 -6.90 -1.67 9.41
C VAL A 116 -8.02 -0.65 9.22
N MET A 117 -8.13 -0.06 8.02
CA MET A 117 -9.18 0.92 7.72
C MET A 117 -10.58 0.28 7.66
N ALA A 118 -10.71 -0.91 7.09
CA ALA A 118 -11.94 -1.70 7.11
C ALA A 118 -12.39 -2.00 8.55
N TRP A 119 -11.46 -2.44 9.39
CA TRP A 119 -11.73 -2.68 10.82
C TRP A 119 -12.20 -1.42 11.56
N LEU A 120 -11.58 -0.26 11.31
CA LEU A 120 -12.00 1.03 11.89
C LEU A 120 -13.40 1.46 11.45
N THR A 121 -13.78 1.12 10.21
CA THR A 121 -15.09 1.45 9.65
C THR A 121 -16.18 0.42 9.97
N LYS A 122 -15.84 -0.62 10.77
CA LYS A 122 -16.71 -1.77 11.09
C LYS A 122 -17.19 -2.54 9.85
N GLY A 123 -16.39 -2.50 8.78
CA GLY A 123 -16.57 -3.29 7.57
C GLY A 123 -15.97 -4.68 7.69
#